data_AF-A0A699QCD2-F1
#
_entry.id   AF-A0A699QCD2-F1
#
_cell.length_a   1.000
_cell.length_b   1.000
_cell.length_c   1.000
_cell.angle_alpha   90.00
_cell.angle_beta   90.00
_cell.angle_gamma   90.00
#
_symmetry.space_group_name_H-M   'P 1'
#
loop_
_entity.id
_entity.type
_entity.pdbx_description
1 polymer ?
#
loop_
_entity_poly.entity_id
_entity_poly.type
_entity_poly.pdbx_seq_one_letter_code
_entity_poly.pdbx_strand_id
1 'polypeptide(L)'
;MENVLQENDRLLTQALSVEIVNIVVHDNMKFDFLNVDGCAHYVTTESELKPDFIKKECYETLLQQYNILETHCISLEVNNQLAITEGTWGFEHTKACFRDDIIQFVKNLKDLFTSFYQCLIDEVTEFQKIFKQMEMAVEQHCAEKTAFQTKIENVLKENDRLLTHALGVEIMNIVVNDY
;
A
#
# COMPACT_ATOMS: atom_id res chain seq x y z
N MET A 1 -28.51 -59.87 4.90
CA MET A 1 -29.10 -58.56 5.27
C MET A 1 -28.02 -57.64 5.85
N GLU A 2 -27.16 -58.12 6.75
CA GLU A 2 -25.95 -57.44 7.25
C GLU A 2 -25.05 -56.84 6.13
N ASN A 3 -24.65 -57.65 5.14
CA ASN A 3 -23.76 -57.20 4.06
C ASN A 3 -24.34 -56.05 3.23
N VAL A 4 -25.66 -55.99 3.06
CA VAL A 4 -26.33 -54.93 2.28
C VAL A 4 -26.34 -53.61 3.05
N LEU A 5 -26.47 -53.68 4.38
CA LEU A 5 -26.41 -52.49 5.23
C LEU A 5 -24.99 -51.93 5.32
N GLN A 6 -23.99 -52.82 5.38
CA GLN A 6 -22.59 -52.42 5.45
C GLN A 6 -22.09 -51.81 4.12
N GLU A 7 -22.57 -52.33 2.99
CA GLU A 7 -22.29 -51.77 1.67
C GLU A 7 -22.95 -50.39 1.49
N ASN A 8 -24.18 -50.23 1.98
CA ASN A 8 -24.87 -48.94 1.93
C ASN A 8 -24.19 -47.89 2.81
N ASP A 9 -23.73 -48.23 4.01
CA ASP A 9 -22.96 -47.31 4.87
C ASP A 9 -21.63 -46.90 4.20
N ARG A 10 -20.98 -47.81 3.48
CA ARG A 10 -19.75 -47.50 2.72
C ARG A 10 -20.03 -46.53 1.57
N LEU A 11 -21.05 -46.80 0.77
CA LEU A 11 -21.45 -45.93 -0.35
C LEU A 11 -21.90 -44.55 0.12
N LEU A 12 -22.60 -44.48 1.26
CA LEU A 12 -23.02 -43.23 1.88
C LEU A 12 -21.80 -42.41 2.32
N THR A 13 -20.79 -43.07 2.91
CA THR A 13 -19.54 -42.42 3.34
C THR A 13 -18.73 -41.91 2.15
N GLN A 14 -18.66 -42.67 1.05
CA GLN A 14 -18.01 -42.23 -0.19
C GLN A 14 -18.75 -41.07 -0.85
N ALA A 15 -20.08 -41.12 -0.94
CA ALA A 15 -20.89 -40.06 -1.51
C ALA A 15 -20.73 -38.75 -0.72
N LEU A 16 -20.79 -38.83 0.61
CA LEU A 16 -20.56 -37.68 1.49
C LEU A 16 -19.13 -37.14 1.36
N SER A 17 -18.12 -37.99 1.20
CA SER A 17 -16.74 -37.54 1.00
C SER A 17 -16.55 -36.80 -0.32
N VAL A 18 -17.18 -37.26 -1.40
CA VAL A 18 -17.13 -36.60 -2.72
C VAL A 18 -17.85 -35.25 -2.67
N GLU A 19 -19.00 -35.19 -2.00
CA GLU A 19 -19.79 -33.97 -1.86
C GLU A 19 -19.07 -32.92 -1.00
N ILE A 20 -18.40 -33.33 0.08
CA ILE A 20 -17.52 -32.46 0.89
C ILE A 20 -16.33 -31.96 0.07
N VAL A 21 -15.68 -32.81 -0.72
CA VAL A 21 -14.58 -32.38 -1.60
C VAL A 21 -15.07 -31.39 -2.65
N ASN A 22 -16.24 -31.61 -3.24
CA ASN A 22 -16.82 -30.70 -4.22
C ASN A 22 -17.19 -29.34 -3.60
N ILE A 23 -17.74 -29.31 -2.39
CA ILE A 23 -18.04 -28.08 -1.66
C ILE A 23 -16.73 -27.33 -1.33
N VAL A 24 -15.72 -28.03 -0.80
CA VAL A 24 -14.41 -27.43 -0.48
C VAL A 24 -13.73 -26.89 -1.74
N VAL A 25 -13.76 -27.62 -2.86
CA VAL A 25 -13.17 -27.18 -4.14
C VAL A 25 -13.95 -26.00 -4.73
N HIS A 26 -15.28 -26.03 -4.68
CA HIS A 26 -16.12 -24.97 -5.24
C HIS A 26 -16.05 -23.67 -4.42
N ASP A 27 -16.00 -23.76 -3.08
CA ASP A 27 -15.80 -22.61 -2.21
C ASP A 27 -14.37 -22.04 -2.32
N ASN A 28 -13.37 -22.89 -2.56
CA ASN A 28 -11.99 -22.44 -2.82
C ASN A 28 -11.80 -21.83 -4.22
N MET A 29 -12.50 -22.30 -5.26
CA MET A 29 -12.47 -21.64 -6.58
C MET A 29 -13.20 -20.28 -6.57
N LYS A 30 -14.16 -20.08 -5.66
CA LYS A 30 -14.79 -18.78 -5.41
C LYS A 30 -13.81 -17.76 -4.78
N PHE A 31 -12.72 -18.24 -4.19
CA PHE A 31 -11.66 -17.41 -3.59
C PHE A 31 -10.84 -16.62 -4.62
N ASP A 32 -10.86 -17.02 -5.91
CA ASP A 32 -10.19 -16.23 -6.95
C ASP A 32 -10.87 -14.87 -7.20
N PHE A 33 -12.11 -14.66 -6.75
CA PHE A 33 -12.79 -13.35 -6.79
C PHE A 33 -12.51 -12.48 -5.55
N LEU A 34 -12.10 -13.07 -4.43
CA LEU A 34 -11.72 -12.33 -3.20
C LEU A 34 -10.34 -11.68 -3.29
N ASN A 35 -9.57 -11.98 -4.33
CA ASN A 35 -8.22 -11.43 -4.57
C ASN A 35 -8.22 -9.92 -4.85
N VAL A 36 -9.32 -9.37 -5.39
CA VAL A 36 -9.47 -7.92 -5.58
C VAL A 36 -9.96 -7.25 -4.30
N ASP A 37 -10.83 -7.91 -3.54
CA ASP A 37 -11.47 -7.35 -2.33
C ASP A 37 -10.54 -7.34 -1.11
N GLY A 38 -9.68 -8.35 -0.93
CA GLY A 38 -8.67 -8.36 0.15
C GLY A 38 -7.55 -7.34 -0.06
N CYS A 39 -7.10 -7.17 -1.31
CA CYS A 39 -6.13 -6.14 -1.68
C CYS A 39 -6.79 -4.75 -1.62
N ALA A 40 -8.04 -4.63 -2.07
CA ALA A 40 -8.82 -3.42 -1.87
C ALA A 40 -9.01 -3.13 -0.38
N HIS A 41 -9.28 -4.11 0.49
CA HIS A 41 -9.43 -3.87 1.92
C HIS A 41 -8.12 -3.46 2.54
N TYR A 42 -6.98 -4.10 2.25
CA TYR A 42 -5.67 -3.63 2.74
C TYR A 42 -5.36 -2.20 2.27
N VAL A 43 -5.56 -1.91 0.97
CA VAL A 43 -5.44 -0.57 0.40
C VAL A 43 -6.42 0.42 1.04
N THR A 44 -7.64 0.01 1.37
CA THR A 44 -8.68 0.88 1.97
C THR A 44 -8.36 1.14 3.44
N THR A 45 -7.97 0.11 4.20
CA THR A 45 -7.61 0.23 5.64
C THR A 45 -6.26 0.94 5.84
N GLU A 46 -5.33 0.86 4.88
CA GLU A 46 -4.12 1.70 4.87
C GLU A 46 -4.35 3.08 4.25
N SER A 47 -5.29 3.27 3.31
CA SER A 47 -5.64 4.61 2.81
C SER A 47 -6.35 5.48 3.84
N GLU A 48 -6.87 4.86 4.91
CA GLU A 48 -7.28 5.53 6.15
C GLU A 48 -6.07 6.05 6.97
N LEU A 49 -4.82 5.72 6.58
CA LEU A 49 -3.62 6.36 7.12
C LEU A 49 -3.60 7.83 6.71
N LYS A 50 -4.09 8.65 7.65
CA LYS A 50 -3.83 10.08 7.82
C LYS A 50 -4.17 10.95 6.60
N PRO A 51 -5.32 11.66 6.62
CA PRO A 51 -5.59 12.76 5.68
C PRO A 51 -4.52 13.88 5.68
N ASP A 52 -3.54 13.85 6.59
CA ASP A 52 -2.47 14.83 6.73
C ASP A 52 -1.15 14.38 6.09
N PHE A 53 -1.19 13.78 4.89
CA PHE A 53 0.04 13.40 4.16
C PHE A 53 0.97 14.58 3.93
N ILE A 54 0.40 15.78 3.81
CA ILE A 54 1.20 17.00 3.83
C ILE A 54 1.34 17.42 5.28
N LYS A 55 2.58 17.40 5.80
CA LYS A 55 2.82 17.80 7.18
C LYS A 55 2.41 19.25 7.32
N LYS A 56 1.32 19.50 8.06
CA LYS A 56 0.84 20.84 8.39
C LYS A 56 1.99 21.73 8.92
N GLU A 57 2.90 21.14 9.69
CA GLU A 57 4.11 21.77 10.21
C GLU A 57 5.03 22.35 9.11
N CYS A 58 5.16 21.68 7.96
CA CYS A 58 5.95 22.20 6.84
C CYS A 58 5.30 23.44 6.22
N TYR A 59 3.98 23.40 5.98
CA TYR A 59 3.27 24.57 5.49
C TYR A 59 3.26 25.72 6.49
N GLU A 60 3.13 25.43 7.78
CA GLU A 60 3.21 26.44 8.84
C GLU A 60 4.58 27.12 8.86
N THR A 61 5.66 26.34 8.73
CA THR A 61 7.03 26.88 8.66
C THR A 61 7.25 27.70 7.39
N LEU A 62 6.77 27.22 6.24
CA LEU A 62 6.84 27.94 4.96
C LEU A 62 6.08 29.27 5.03
N LEU A 63 4.87 29.24 5.59
CA LEU A 63 4.03 30.42 5.76
C LEU A 63 4.69 31.44 6.68
N GLN A 64 5.31 31.00 7.78
CA GLN A 64 6.08 31.89 8.66
C GLN A 64 7.23 32.56 7.92
N GLN A 65 8.02 31.81 7.14
CA GLN A 65 9.13 32.38 6.38
C GLN A 65 8.65 33.32 5.25
N TYR A 66 7.53 33.00 4.61
CA TYR A 66 6.90 33.88 3.63
C TYR A 66 6.50 35.23 4.25
N ASN A 67 5.87 35.22 5.43
CA ASN A 67 5.47 36.45 6.11
C ASN A 67 6.67 37.32 6.50
N ILE A 68 7.79 36.70 6.88
CA ILE A 68 9.06 37.41 7.14
C ILE A 68 9.55 38.09 5.86
N LEU A 69 9.51 37.37 4.73
CA LEU A 69 9.92 37.90 3.44
C LEU A 69 9.02 39.06 2.97
N GLU A 70 7.71 38.92 3.11
CA GLU A 70 6.73 39.94 2.78
C GLU A 70 6.99 41.23 3.59
N THR A 71 7.24 41.10 4.89
CA THR A 71 7.57 42.22 5.77
C THR A 71 8.85 42.94 5.31
N HIS A 72 9.88 42.19 4.91
CA HIS A 72 11.11 42.78 4.37
C HIS A 72 10.88 43.51 3.05
N CYS A 73 10.06 42.97 2.13
CA CYS A 73 9.70 43.64 0.88
C CYS A 73 8.99 44.99 1.13
N ILE A 74 8.02 45.00 2.04
CA ILE A 74 7.25 46.21 2.39
C ILE A 74 8.19 47.28 2.98
N SER A 75 9.09 46.88 3.90
CA SER A 75 10.08 47.79 4.48
C SER A 75 10.99 48.41 3.40
N LEU A 76 11.47 47.59 2.47
CA LEU A 76 12.31 48.02 1.36
C LEU A 76 11.59 49.03 0.45
N GLU A 77 10.32 48.78 0.15
CA GLU A 77 9.50 49.68 -0.67
C GLU A 77 9.32 51.05 0.01
N VAL A 78 9.00 51.08 1.31
CA VAL A 78 8.83 52.32 2.09
C VAL A 78 10.14 53.12 2.14
N ASN A 79 11.27 52.45 2.39
CA ASN A 79 12.57 53.11 2.45
C ASN A 79 12.98 53.74 1.11
N ASN A 80 12.63 53.09 -0.01
CA ASN A 80 12.89 53.65 -1.35
C ASN A 80 12.10 54.94 -1.59
N GLN A 81 10.84 54.99 -1.15
CA GLN A 81 10.00 56.18 -1.32
C GLN A 81 10.54 57.37 -0.52
N LEU A 82 11.03 57.15 0.71
CA LEU A 82 11.66 58.18 1.55
C LEU A 82 12.92 58.78 0.91
N ALA A 83 13.74 57.94 0.27
CA ALA A 83 14.95 58.35 -0.42
C ALA A 83 14.71 59.39 -1.53
N ILE A 84 13.59 59.25 -2.25
CA ILE A 84 13.19 60.14 -3.34
C ILE A 84 12.83 61.53 -2.79
N THR A 85 12.27 61.61 -1.57
CA THR A 85 11.93 62.88 -0.92
C THR A 85 13.12 63.61 -0.28
N GLU A 86 14.17 62.91 0.13
CA GLU A 86 15.32 63.50 0.85
C GLU A 86 16.45 64.03 -0.06
N GLY A 87 16.37 63.84 -1.38
CA GLY A 87 17.36 64.35 -2.34
C GLY A 87 18.70 63.59 -2.30
N THR A 88 19.81 64.25 -2.65
CA THR A 88 21.12 63.59 -2.89
C THR A 88 21.69 62.86 -1.66
N TRP A 89 21.40 63.32 -0.44
CA TRP A 89 21.80 62.65 0.80
C TRP A 89 20.99 61.36 1.03
N GLY A 90 19.68 61.41 0.79
CA GLY A 90 18.81 60.24 0.76
C GLY A 90 19.27 59.22 -0.28
N PHE A 91 19.74 59.66 -1.45
CA PHE A 91 20.17 58.76 -2.53
C PHE A 91 21.39 57.89 -2.19
N GLU A 92 22.47 58.44 -1.62
CA GLU A 92 23.66 57.66 -1.27
C GLU A 92 23.43 56.76 -0.04
N HIS A 93 22.66 57.22 0.95
CA HIS A 93 22.28 56.41 2.12
C HIS A 93 21.41 55.22 1.69
N THR A 94 20.37 55.48 0.90
CA THR A 94 19.47 54.46 0.39
C THR A 94 20.18 53.46 -0.52
N LYS A 95 21.15 53.88 -1.33
CA LYS A 95 21.96 52.98 -2.15
C LYS A 95 22.82 52.01 -1.33
N ALA A 96 23.29 52.41 -0.15
CA ALA A 96 24.00 51.53 0.78
C ALA A 96 23.01 50.56 1.47
N CYS A 97 21.89 51.07 2.00
CA CYS A 97 20.81 50.25 2.56
C CYS A 97 20.31 49.21 1.54
N PHE A 98 20.11 49.60 0.28
CA PHE A 98 19.69 48.69 -0.78
C PHE A 98 20.65 47.54 -1.02
N ARG A 99 21.97 47.73 -0.92
CA ARG A 99 22.90 46.61 -1.13
C ARG A 99 22.75 45.58 -0.03
N ASP A 100 22.72 46.02 1.22
CA ASP A 100 22.63 45.11 2.36
C ASP A 100 21.24 44.45 2.43
N ASP A 101 20.18 45.21 2.16
CA ASP A 101 18.79 44.73 2.17
C ASP A 101 18.50 43.77 1.00
N ILE A 102 19.00 44.05 -0.21
CA ILE A 102 18.85 43.15 -1.36
C ILE A 102 19.64 41.85 -1.14
N ILE A 103 20.84 41.92 -0.58
CA ILE A 103 21.63 40.72 -0.25
C ILE A 103 20.89 39.88 0.79
N GLN A 104 20.35 40.50 1.84
CA GLN A 104 19.58 39.81 2.87
C GLN A 104 18.27 39.24 2.30
N PHE A 105 17.60 39.96 1.39
CA PHE A 105 16.40 39.49 0.70
C PHE A 105 16.67 38.25 -0.16
N VAL A 106 17.72 38.29 -1.00
CA VAL A 106 18.11 37.14 -1.84
C VAL A 106 18.51 35.95 -0.99
N LYS A 107 19.18 36.18 0.14
CA LYS A 107 19.50 35.13 1.11
C LYS A 107 18.24 34.49 1.70
N ASN A 108 17.29 35.30 2.18
CA ASN A 108 16.03 34.82 2.73
C ASN A 108 15.21 34.03 1.71
N LEU A 109 15.16 34.49 0.46
CA LEU A 109 14.53 33.76 -0.65
C LEU A 109 15.18 32.41 -0.88
N LYS A 110 16.52 32.37 -0.94
CA LYS A 110 17.26 31.13 -1.14
C LYS A 110 17.00 30.14 0.00
N ASP A 111 16.98 30.62 1.24
CA ASP A 111 16.72 29.79 2.42
C ASP A 111 15.27 29.26 2.40
N LEU A 112 14.29 30.09 2.02
CA LEU A 112 12.88 29.68 1.83
C LEU A 112 12.75 28.57 0.79
N PHE A 113 13.32 28.75 -0.41
CA PHE A 113 13.28 27.74 -1.46
C PHE A 113 13.98 26.46 -1.03
N THR A 114 15.14 26.56 -0.37
CA THR A 114 15.88 25.39 0.12
C THR A 114 15.06 24.60 1.15
N SER A 115 14.43 25.30 2.10
CA SER A 115 13.53 24.70 3.09
C SER A 115 12.35 23.99 2.43
N PHE A 116 11.72 24.66 1.45
CA PHE A 116 10.60 24.09 0.69
C PHE A 116 10.99 22.84 -0.09
N TYR A 117 12.12 22.87 -0.81
CA TYR A 117 12.61 21.70 -1.54
C TYR A 117 12.94 20.55 -0.61
N GLN A 118 13.56 20.82 0.55
CA GLN A 118 13.86 19.76 1.51
C GLN A 118 12.58 19.13 2.06
N CYS A 119 11.57 19.93 2.40
CA CYS A 119 10.27 19.42 2.84
C CYS A 119 9.61 18.53 1.78
N LEU A 120 9.58 18.96 0.51
CA LEU A 120 9.05 18.13 -0.58
C LEU A 120 9.82 16.82 -0.74
N ILE A 121 11.16 16.85 -0.61
CA ILE A 121 11.98 15.64 -0.67
C ILE A 121 11.63 14.69 0.48
N ASP A 122 11.47 15.21 1.70
CA ASP A 122 11.12 14.41 2.87
C ASP A 122 9.75 13.76 2.71
N GLU A 123 8.75 14.51 2.22
CA GLU A 123 7.40 13.99 1.97
C GLU A 123 7.38 12.91 0.88
N VAL A 124 8.05 13.15 -0.25
CA VAL A 124 8.17 12.14 -1.33
C VAL A 124 8.90 10.90 -0.82
N THR A 125 9.92 11.06 0.03
CA THR A 125 10.68 9.94 0.59
C THR A 125 9.82 9.10 1.53
N GLU A 126 9.01 9.73 2.39
CA GLU A 126 8.07 9.00 3.27
C GLU A 126 7.00 8.26 2.45
N PHE A 127 6.45 8.89 1.41
CA PHE A 127 5.50 8.23 0.52
C PHE A 127 6.12 7.02 -0.19
N GLN A 128 7.37 7.14 -0.66
CA GLN A 128 8.11 6.02 -1.24
C GLN A 128 8.36 4.89 -0.26
N LYS A 129 8.59 5.17 1.03
CA LYS A 129 8.74 4.14 2.06
C LYS A 129 7.44 3.34 2.25
N ILE A 130 6.30 4.04 2.31
CA ILE A 130 4.98 3.39 2.41
C ILE A 130 4.74 2.50 1.19
N PHE A 131 4.99 3.02 -0.02
CA PHE A 131 4.83 2.24 -1.25
C PHE A 131 5.68 0.96 -1.24
N LYS A 132 6.94 1.04 -0.79
CA LYS A 132 7.81 -0.14 -0.65
C LYS A 132 7.29 -1.14 0.39
N GLN A 133 6.72 -0.68 1.49
CA GLN A 133 6.13 -1.58 2.50
C GLN A 133 4.92 -2.31 1.93
N MET A 134 4.06 -1.59 1.21
CA MET A 134 2.92 -2.17 0.51
C MET A 134 3.34 -3.18 -0.55
N GLU A 135 4.35 -2.87 -1.36
CA GLU A 135 4.91 -3.78 -2.37
C GLU A 135 5.40 -5.09 -1.73
N MET A 136 6.20 -5.01 -0.66
CA MET A 136 6.65 -6.20 0.08
C MET A 136 5.49 -7.01 0.68
N ALA A 137 4.46 -6.35 1.20
CA ALA A 137 3.29 -7.03 1.75
C ALA A 137 2.51 -7.79 0.67
N VAL A 138 2.35 -7.19 -0.52
CA VAL A 138 1.71 -7.82 -1.68
C VAL A 138 2.52 -9.02 -2.17
N GLU A 139 3.84 -8.89 -2.28
CA GLU A 139 4.72 -9.99 -2.67
C GLU A 139 4.64 -11.17 -1.69
N GLN A 140 4.67 -10.89 -0.38
CA GLN A 140 4.55 -11.92 0.64
C GLN A 140 3.20 -12.63 0.57
N HIS A 141 2.11 -11.88 0.43
CA HIS A 141 0.77 -12.46 0.27
C HIS A 141 0.67 -13.33 -1.00
N CYS A 142 1.29 -12.90 -2.10
CA CYS A 142 1.36 -13.69 -3.33
C CYS A 142 2.10 -15.02 -3.11
N ALA A 143 3.26 -14.98 -2.43
CA ALA A 143 4.03 -16.18 -2.11
C ALA A 143 3.25 -17.17 -1.22
N GLU A 144 2.57 -16.67 -0.19
CA GLU A 144 1.71 -17.47 0.68
C GLU A 144 0.54 -18.10 -0.08
N LYS A 145 -0.11 -17.33 -0.96
CA LYS A 145 -1.18 -17.85 -1.83
C LYS A 145 -0.68 -19.00 -2.70
N THR A 146 0.46 -18.84 -3.37
CA THR A 146 1.04 -19.90 -4.21
C THR A 146 1.40 -21.15 -3.40
N ALA A 147 1.95 -20.98 -2.20
CA ALA A 147 2.29 -22.10 -1.33
C ALA A 147 1.04 -22.89 -0.87
N PHE A 148 -0.03 -22.18 -0.52
CA PHE A 148 -1.30 -22.79 -0.15
C PHE A 148 -1.93 -23.53 -1.34
N GLN A 149 -1.95 -22.90 -2.52
CA GLN A 149 -2.47 -23.49 -3.76
C GLN A 149 -1.74 -24.78 -4.12
N THR A 150 -0.41 -24.79 -4.01
CA THR A 150 0.43 -25.99 -4.25
C THR A 150 0.08 -27.12 -3.27
N LYS A 151 -0.13 -26.80 -1.98
CA LYS A 151 -0.52 -27.80 -0.98
C LYS A 151 -1.88 -28.43 -1.30
N ILE A 152 -2.86 -27.63 -1.70
CA ILE A 152 -4.17 -28.15 -2.11
C ILE A 152 -4.04 -29.05 -3.33
N GLU A 153 -3.29 -28.64 -4.35
CA GLU A 153 -3.10 -29.46 -5.55
C GLU A 153 -2.47 -30.82 -5.22
N ASN A 154 -1.52 -30.85 -4.29
CA ASN A 154 -0.92 -32.10 -3.82
C ASN A 154 -1.93 -32.98 -3.05
N VAL A 155 -2.76 -32.39 -2.20
CA VAL A 155 -3.83 -33.13 -1.48
C VAL A 155 -4.84 -33.72 -2.46
N LEU A 156 -5.24 -32.95 -3.48
CA LEU A 156 -6.16 -33.43 -4.52
C LEU A 156 -5.56 -34.60 -5.30
N LYS A 157 -4.29 -34.50 -5.73
CA LYS A 157 -3.58 -35.61 -6.41
C LYS A 157 -3.49 -36.87 -5.56
N GLU A 158 -3.25 -36.72 -4.26
CA GLU A 158 -3.20 -37.88 -3.35
C GLU A 158 -4.59 -38.50 -3.14
N ASN A 159 -5.63 -37.68 -3.00
CA ASN A 159 -7.00 -38.18 -2.90
C ASN A 159 -7.42 -38.95 -4.14
N ASP A 160 -7.11 -38.46 -5.34
CA ASP A 160 -7.39 -39.16 -6.60
C ASP A 160 -6.68 -40.53 -6.65
N ARG A 161 -5.43 -40.59 -6.18
CA ARG A 161 -4.67 -41.84 -6.09
C ARG A 161 -5.31 -42.83 -5.12
N LEU A 162 -5.69 -42.37 -3.93
CA LEU A 162 -6.34 -43.20 -2.91
C LEU A 162 -7.71 -43.70 -3.39
N LEU A 163 -8.50 -42.84 -4.03
CA LEU A 163 -9.80 -43.19 -4.60
C LEU A 163 -9.65 -44.24 -5.70
N THR A 164 -8.69 -44.05 -6.62
CA THR A 164 -8.38 -45.03 -7.67
C THR A 164 -7.98 -46.38 -7.08
N HIS A 165 -7.14 -46.39 -6.03
CA HIS A 165 -6.73 -47.61 -5.36
C HIS A 165 -7.91 -48.30 -4.65
N ALA A 166 -8.74 -47.55 -3.93
CA ALA A 166 -9.90 -48.09 -3.23
C ALA A 166 -10.90 -48.75 -4.20
N LEU A 167 -11.22 -48.07 -5.31
CA LEU A 167 -12.07 -48.62 -6.36
C LEU A 167 -11.45 -49.86 -7.01
N GLY A 168 -10.13 -49.86 -7.25
CA GLY A 168 -9.43 -51.02 -7.78
C GLY A 168 -9.51 -52.25 -6.88
N VAL A 169 -9.33 -52.07 -5.56
CA VAL A 169 -9.48 -53.15 -4.57
C VAL A 169 -10.91 -53.66 -4.51
N GLU A 170 -11.90 -52.77 -4.55
CA GLU A 170 -13.32 -53.10 -4.55
C GLU A 170 -13.70 -53.96 -5.76
N ILE A 171 -13.29 -53.53 -6.97
CA ILE A 171 -13.50 -54.30 -8.21
C ILE A 171 -12.84 -55.68 -8.10
N MET A 172 -11.60 -55.76 -7.60
CA MET A 172 -10.89 -57.04 -7.46
C MET A 172 -11.60 -57.97 -6.48
N ASN A 173 -12.10 -57.45 -5.35
CA ASN A 173 -12.86 -58.23 -4.37
C ASN A 173 -14.17 -58.76 -4.94
N ILE A 174 -14.90 -57.97 -5.74
CA ILE A 174 -16.12 -58.44 -6.41
C ILE A 174 -15.79 -59.58 -7.37
N VAL A 175 -14.78 -59.39 -8.25
CA VAL A 175 -14.36 -60.40 -9.23
C VAL A 175 -13.90 -61.70 -8.58
N VAL A 176 -13.21 -61.64 -7.44
CA VAL A 176 -12.72 -62.84 -6.73
C VAL A 176 -13.83 -63.57 -5.98
N ASN A 177 -14.80 -62.87 -5.39
CA ASN A 177 -15.86 -63.49 -4.59
C ASN A 177 -17.08 -63.96 -5.40
N ASP A 178 -17.19 -63.58 -6.68
CA ASP A 178 -18.24 -64.04 -7.60
C ASP A 178 -17.98 -65.44 -8.22
N TYR A 179 -16.90 -66.13 -7.82
CA TYR A 179 -16.56 -67.53 -8.17
C TYR A 179 -16.74 -68.48 -7.00
#